data_AF-A0A2D9H262-F1
#
_entry.id   AF-A0A2D9H262-F1
#
_cell.length_a   1.000
_cell.length_b   1.000
_cell.length_c   1.000
_cell.angle_alpha   90.00
_cell.angle_beta   90.00
_cell.angle_gamma   90.00
#
_symmetry.space_group_name_H-M   'P 1'
#
loop_
_entity.id
_entity.type
_entity.pdbx_description
1 polymer ?
#
loop_
_entity_poly.entity_id
_entity_poly.type
_entity_poly.pdbx_seq_one_letter_code
_entity_poly.pdbx_strand_id
1 'polypeptide(L)'
;EPAHPSAGSTPSEPAQGHAGSAPAAAPKAKAGSAEERAARKTLARLDKRLERIAEREAELNALVLEHATDHERLAGISAELGELAAEKDEVEMEWLEAAEGLE
;
A
#
# COMPACT_ATOMS: atom_id res chain seq x y z
N GLU A 1 -2.06 -72.26 -32.77
CA GLU A 1 -0.89 -71.47 -33.20
C GLU A 1 -1.11 -70.03 -32.76
N PRO A 2 -0.13 -69.28 -32.22
CA PRO A 2 1.17 -69.64 -31.62
C PRO A 2 1.26 -69.16 -30.14
N ALA A 3 2.03 -69.83 -29.27
CA ALA A 3 3.41 -69.55 -28.83
C ALA A 3 3.57 -68.61 -27.60
N HIS A 4 4.14 -69.23 -26.56
CA HIS A 4 5.02 -68.78 -25.46
C HIS A 4 5.96 -67.57 -25.77
N PRO A 5 6.92 -67.20 -24.88
CA PRO A 5 6.91 -66.78 -23.47
C PRO A 5 7.74 -65.47 -23.28
N SER A 6 7.86 -64.93 -22.06
CA SER A 6 9.15 -64.54 -21.43
C SER A 6 9.02 -63.52 -20.29
N ALA A 7 9.48 -63.98 -19.13
CA ALA A 7 10.39 -63.34 -18.19
C ALA A 7 10.68 -61.82 -18.32
N GLY A 8 10.48 -61.11 -17.22
CA GLY A 8 11.13 -59.86 -16.90
C GLY A 8 11.39 -59.80 -15.39
N SER A 9 12.67 -59.70 -15.02
CA SER A 9 13.21 -59.74 -13.66
C SER A 9 12.76 -58.60 -12.75
N THR A 10 12.67 -58.89 -11.44
CA THR A 10 12.76 -57.98 -10.28
C THR A 10 14.03 -57.09 -10.34
N PRO A 11 14.15 -55.90 -9.67
CA PRO A 11 13.96 -55.77 -8.21
C PRO A 11 13.65 -54.37 -7.60
N SER A 12 13.48 -54.40 -6.26
CA SER A 12 13.85 -53.37 -5.27
C SER A 12 12.91 -52.20 -4.94
N GLU A 13 12.24 -52.34 -3.79
CA GLU A 13 11.95 -51.29 -2.79
C GLU A 13 13.29 -50.74 -2.20
N PRO A 14 13.44 -49.50 -1.63
CA PRO A 14 12.49 -48.79 -0.76
C PRO A 14 12.35 -47.27 -0.95
N ALA A 15 11.12 -46.76 -0.85
CA ALA A 15 10.88 -45.34 -0.58
C ALA A 15 10.76 -45.14 0.94
N GLN A 16 11.92 -45.08 1.61
CA GLN A 16 12.03 -44.65 3.00
C GLN A 16 11.72 -43.15 3.11
N GLY A 17 11.03 -42.81 4.21
CA GLY A 17 10.43 -41.50 4.43
C GLY A 17 11.40 -40.33 4.45
N HIS A 18 10.87 -39.17 4.08
CA HIS A 18 11.37 -37.88 4.53
C HIS A 18 10.27 -37.20 5.34
N ALA A 19 10.20 -37.59 6.61
CA ALA A 19 9.72 -36.71 7.66
C ALA A 19 10.79 -35.63 7.85
N GLY A 20 10.41 -34.36 7.64
CA GLY A 20 11.32 -33.25 7.85
C GLY A 20 10.91 -31.97 7.15
N SER A 21 9.62 -31.62 7.12
CA SER A 21 9.23 -30.26 6.77
C SER A 21 9.41 -29.39 8.02
N ALA A 22 10.65 -28.97 8.25
CA ALA A 22 10.94 -27.86 9.15
C ALA A 22 10.12 -26.64 8.68
N PRO A 23 9.60 -25.80 9.58
CA PRO A 23 8.90 -24.60 9.17
C PRO A 23 9.92 -23.73 8.44
N ALA A 24 9.76 -23.64 7.11
CA ALA A 24 10.52 -22.73 6.29
C ALA A 24 10.29 -21.33 6.88
N ALA A 25 11.34 -20.77 7.47
CA ALA A 25 11.36 -19.39 7.90
C ALA A 25 10.86 -18.55 6.71
N ALA A 26 9.74 -17.86 6.92
CA ALA A 26 9.15 -17.00 5.91
C ALA A 26 10.26 -16.09 5.36
N PRO A 27 10.46 -16.04 4.03
CA PRO A 27 11.48 -15.17 3.48
C PRO A 27 11.11 -13.74 3.89
N LYS A 28 12.05 -13.06 4.56
CA LYS A 28 12.01 -11.60 4.73
C LYS A 28 11.64 -11.01 3.38
N ALA A 29 10.58 -10.19 3.35
CA ALA A 29 10.07 -9.59 2.12
C ALA A 29 11.25 -9.04 1.31
N LYS A 30 11.51 -9.63 0.13
CA LYS A 30 12.52 -9.12 -0.78
C LYS A 30 12.07 -7.75 -1.25
N ALA A 31 12.99 -6.80 -1.32
CA ALA A 31 12.79 -5.54 -2.02
C ALA A 31 12.09 -5.80 -3.37
N GLY A 32 10.92 -5.21 -3.57
CA GLY A 32 10.03 -5.41 -4.73
C GLY A 32 8.80 -6.30 -4.50
N SER A 33 8.41 -6.58 -3.24
CA SER A 33 7.18 -7.34 -2.93
C SER A 33 5.91 -6.67 -3.47
N ALA A 34 4.80 -7.42 -3.51
CA ALA A 34 3.52 -6.87 -3.96
C ALA A 34 3.03 -5.78 -2.98
N GLU A 35 3.27 -6.00 -1.70
CA GLU A 35 2.98 -5.10 -0.59
C GLU A 35 3.78 -3.80 -0.71
N GLU A 36 5.09 -3.87 -0.99
CA GLU A 36 5.93 -2.68 -1.17
C GLU A 36 5.45 -1.84 -2.36
N ARG A 37 5.08 -2.47 -3.48
CA ARG A 37 4.51 -1.77 -4.64
C ARG A 37 3.16 -1.12 -4.32
N ALA A 38 2.34 -1.76 -3.51
CA ALA A 38 1.07 -1.21 -3.07
C ALA A 38 1.25 -0.02 -2.12
N ALA A 39 2.18 -0.10 -1.18
CA ALA A 39 2.54 0.99 -0.27
C ALA A 39 3.13 2.20 -1.04
N ARG A 40 4.07 1.99 -1.97
CA ARG A 40 4.59 3.04 -2.86
C ARG A 40 3.50 3.73 -3.68
N LYS A 41 2.53 2.96 -4.20
CA LYS A 41 1.39 3.52 -4.95
C LYS A 41 0.48 4.35 -4.04
N THR A 42 0.29 3.91 -2.79
CA THR A 42 -0.52 4.60 -1.79
C THR A 42 0.12 5.92 -1.42
N LEU A 43 1.41 5.95 -1.10
CA LEU A 43 2.16 7.19 -0.87
C LEU A 43 2.03 8.17 -2.04
N ALA A 44 2.26 7.72 -3.27
CA ALA A 44 2.14 8.58 -4.45
C ALA A 44 0.71 9.13 -4.69
N ARG A 45 -0.32 8.45 -4.17
CA ARG A 45 -1.71 8.95 -4.20
C ARG A 45 -1.92 9.99 -3.11
N LEU A 46 -1.41 9.74 -1.91
CA LEU A 46 -1.54 10.63 -0.76
C LEU A 46 -0.74 11.92 -0.97
N ASP A 47 0.47 11.85 -1.52
CA ASP A 47 1.26 13.03 -1.92
C ASP A 47 0.47 13.94 -2.85
N LYS A 48 -0.16 13.37 -3.90
CA LYS A 48 -1.03 14.14 -4.80
C LYS A 48 -2.22 14.76 -4.10
N ARG A 49 -2.77 14.09 -3.08
CA ARG A 49 -3.89 14.63 -2.29
C ARG A 49 -3.41 15.80 -1.43
N LEU A 50 -2.24 15.69 -0.78
CA LEU A 50 -1.61 16.78 -0.05
C LEU A 50 -1.31 17.97 -0.96
N GLU A 51 -0.82 17.75 -2.18
CA GLU A 51 -0.61 18.81 -3.17
C GLU A 51 -1.92 19.55 -3.50
N ARG A 52 -3.02 18.82 -3.71
CA ARG A 52 -4.33 19.44 -3.98
C ARG A 52 -4.88 20.22 -2.79
N ILE A 53 -4.68 19.70 -1.57
CA ILE A 53 -5.06 20.41 -0.35
C ILE A 53 -4.26 21.71 -0.26
N ALA A 54 -2.95 21.67 -0.47
CA ALA A 54 -2.09 22.85 -0.44
C ALA A 54 -2.47 23.89 -1.52
N GLU A 55 -2.80 23.45 -2.74
CA GLU A 55 -3.33 24.32 -3.80
C GLU A 55 -4.62 25.02 -3.34
N ARG A 56 -5.56 24.27 -2.76
CA ARG A 56 -6.84 24.81 -2.29
C ARG A 56 -6.68 25.75 -1.10
N GLU A 57 -5.81 25.43 -0.15
CA GLU A 57 -5.46 26.31 0.96
C GLU A 57 -4.89 27.63 0.44
N ALA A 58 -4.03 27.60 -0.58
CA ALA A 58 -3.47 28.82 -1.17
C ALA A 58 -4.54 29.68 -1.86
N GLU A 59 -5.46 29.06 -2.60
CA GLU A 59 -6.61 29.76 -3.22
C GLU A 59 -7.49 30.44 -2.16
N LEU A 60 -7.84 29.72 -1.09
CA LEU A 60 -8.67 30.26 -0.01
C LEU A 60 -7.97 31.39 0.73
N ASN A 61 -6.67 31.27 1.02
CA ASN A 61 -5.89 32.34 1.63
C ASN A 61 -5.81 33.59 0.73
N ALA A 62 -5.76 33.42 -0.59
CA ALA A 62 -5.85 34.56 -1.51
C ALA A 62 -7.23 35.25 -1.43
N LEU A 63 -8.32 34.47 -1.33
CA LEU A 63 -9.68 35.00 -1.16
C LEU A 63 -9.87 35.72 0.18
N VAL A 64 -9.18 35.30 1.25
CA VAL A 64 -9.16 36.04 2.53
C VAL A 64 -8.65 37.47 2.33
N LEU A 65 -7.60 37.65 1.53
CA LEU A 65 -7.04 38.97 1.25
C LEU A 65 -7.98 39.82 0.37
N GLU A 66 -8.64 39.19 -0.61
CA GLU A 66 -9.61 39.86 -1.48
C GLU A 66 -10.88 40.29 -0.73
N HIS A 67 -11.31 39.51 0.24
CA HIS A 67 -12.56 39.71 1.00
C HIS A 67 -12.33 40.14 2.44
N ALA A 68 -11.20 40.80 2.74
CA ALA A 68 -10.77 41.14 4.10
C ALA A 68 -11.78 41.97 4.92
N THR A 69 -12.74 42.63 4.27
CA THR A 69 -13.79 43.45 4.91
C THR A 69 -15.16 42.77 4.96
N ASP A 70 -15.33 41.61 4.33
CA ASP A 70 -16.57 40.83 4.32
C ASP A 70 -16.49 39.70 5.36
N HIS A 71 -16.94 40.01 6.57
CA HIS A 71 -16.86 39.08 7.70
C HIS A 71 -17.67 37.78 7.50
N GLU A 72 -18.76 37.83 6.73
CA GLU A 72 -19.57 36.64 6.45
C GLU A 72 -18.82 35.68 5.52
N ARG A 73 -18.21 36.22 4.45
CA ARG A 73 -17.33 35.43 3.57
C ARG A 73 -16.10 34.90 4.31
N LEU A 74 -15.47 35.72 5.14
CA LEU A 74 -14.30 35.29 5.92
C LEU A 74 -14.62 34.13 6.86
N ALA A 75 -15.81 34.10 7.46
CA ALA A 75 -16.25 32.98 8.29
C ALA A 75 -16.39 31.69 7.47
N GLY A 76 -16.97 31.77 6.27
CA GLY A 76 -17.06 30.64 5.34
C GLY A 76 -15.69 30.11 4.91
N ILE A 77 -14.79 31.01 4.50
CA ILE A 77 -13.42 30.64 4.12
C ILE A 77 -12.65 30.01 5.29
N SER A 78 -12.84 30.53 6.50
CA SER A 78 -12.20 29.97 7.71
C SER A 78 -12.71 28.56 8.03
N ALA A 79 -14.00 28.29 7.79
CA ALA A 79 -14.56 26.95 7.94
C ALA A 79 -13.96 25.98 6.91
N GLU A 80 -13.90 26.38 5.62
CA GLU A 80 -13.27 25.57 4.58
C GLU A 80 -11.78 25.29 4.87
N LEU A 81 -11.03 26.29 5.34
CA LEU A 81 -9.64 26.09 5.76
C LEU A 81 -9.50 25.11 6.93
N GLY A 82 -10.44 25.13 7.88
CA GLY A 82 -10.48 24.17 8.99
C GLY A 82 -10.76 22.74 8.52
N GLU A 83 -11.68 22.57 7.57
CA GLU A 83 -11.99 21.27 6.95
C GLU A 83 -10.77 20.71 6.19
N LEU A 84 -10.10 21.55 5.40
CA LEU A 84 -8.88 21.16 4.69
C LEU A 84 -7.74 20.79 5.64
N ALA A 85 -7.58 21.51 6.75
CA ALA A 85 -6.59 21.16 7.76
C ALA A 85 -6.86 19.80 8.38
N ALA A 86 -8.12 19.49 8.73
CA ALA A 86 -8.50 18.18 9.24
C ALA A 86 -8.29 17.07 8.19
N GLU A 87 -8.65 17.33 6.93
CA GLU A 87 -8.40 16.39 5.83
C GLU A 87 -6.89 16.14 5.65
N LYS A 88 -6.07 17.20 5.74
CA LYS A 88 -4.62 17.08 5.65
C LYS A 88 -4.06 16.20 6.75
N ASP A 89 -4.50 16.40 8.00
CA ASP A 89 -4.05 15.59 9.14
C ASP A 89 -4.40 14.10 8.93
N GLU A 90 -5.59 13.78 8.41
CA GLU A 90 -5.98 12.41 8.06
C GLU A 90 -5.07 11.82 6.97
N VAL A 91 -4.79 12.60 5.91
CA VAL A 91 -3.92 12.18 4.82
C VAL A 91 -2.48 11.97 5.29
N GLU A 92 -1.98 12.83 6.18
CA GLU A 92 -0.66 12.70 6.79
C GLU A 92 -0.56 11.44 7.65
N MET A 93 -1.61 11.10 8.41
CA MET A 93 -1.64 9.83 9.16
C MET A 93 -1.61 8.61 8.23
N GLU A 94 -2.47 8.58 7.18
CA GLU A 94 -2.44 7.50 6.18
C GLU A 94 -1.07 7.40 5.48
N TRP A 95 -0.41 8.56 5.27
CA TRP A 95 0.89 8.62 4.63
C TRP A 95 1.96 7.98 5.51
N LEU A 96 1.96 8.28 6.82
CA LEU A 96 2.89 7.68 7.77
C LEU A 96 2.70 6.17 7.86
N GLU A 97 1.45 5.69 7.95
CA GLU A 97 1.14 4.25 7.96
C GLU A 97 1.63 3.54 6.68
N ALA A 98 1.43 4.17 5.51
CA ALA A 98 1.92 3.62 4.25
C ALA A 98 3.45 3.64 4.13
N ALA A 99 4.12 4.63 4.74
CA ALA A 99 5.57 4.73 4.79
C ALA A 99 6.18 3.67 5.71
N GLU A 100 5.58 3.41 6.87
CA GLU A 100 5.97 2.32 7.77
C GLU A 100 5.90 0.95 7.07
N GLY A 101 4.92 0.76 6.18
CA GLY A 101 4.82 -0.46 5.35
C GLY A 101 5.95 -0.66 4.33
N LEU A 102 6.83 0.32 4.14
CA LEU A 102 8.02 0.23 3.29
C LEU A 102 9.32 -0.06 4.04
N GLU A 103 9.36 0.11 5.37
CA GLU A 103 10.52 -0.20 6.22
C GLU A 103 10.68 -1.71 6.48
#